data_AF-A0A3Y8YWM9-F1
#
_entry.id   AF-A0A3Y8YWM9-F1
#
_cell.length_a   1.000
_cell.length_b   1.000
_cell.length_c   1.000
_cell.angle_alpha   90.00
_cell.angle_beta   90.00
_cell.angle_gamma   90.00
#
_symmetry.space_group_name_H-M   'P 1'
#
loop_
_entity.id
_entity.type
_entity.pdbx_description
1 polymer ?
#
loop_
_entity_poly.entity_id
_entity_poly.type
_entity_poly.pdbx_seq_one_letter_code
_entity_poly.pdbx_strand_id
1 'polypeptide(L)'
;MPIDSIEFVTIAQDNLDRDSGEIGCRTAVSRAYYGMYHSCLELTGPVPRQHPLNGIFKGGTHSRLAQYMTECAELISPVNNMEIRKLGVKLKMYHKYRCDADYELNKTVTRKSAEIIISETKNLIKLVSTVKSSAA
;
A
#
# COMPACT_ATOMS: atom_id res chain seq x y z
N MET A 1 -19.37 -7.94 9.00
CA MET A 1 -19.20 -6.47 9.01
C MET A 1 -18.06 -6.14 8.06
N PRO A 2 -18.23 -5.21 7.10
CA PRO A 2 -17.11 -4.73 6.28
C PRO A 2 -16.11 -3.98 7.16
N ILE A 3 -14.84 -3.97 6.76
CA ILE A 3 -13.75 -3.24 7.43
C ILE A 3 -13.14 -2.21 6.49
N ASP A 4 -12.66 -1.10 7.06
CA ASP A 4 -12.01 -0.01 6.33
C ASP A 4 -10.49 -0.19 6.28
N SER A 5 -9.86 0.38 5.24
CA SER A 5 -8.41 0.34 5.06
C SER A 5 -7.62 0.92 6.26
N ILE A 6 -8.22 1.84 7.02
CA ILE A 6 -7.62 2.42 8.23
C ILE A 6 -7.55 1.43 9.41
N GLU A 7 -8.46 0.46 9.48
CA GLU A 7 -8.48 -0.51 10.60
C GLU A 7 -7.25 -1.42 10.58
N PHE A 8 -6.70 -1.69 9.39
CA PHE A 8 -5.40 -2.38 9.26
C PHE A 8 -4.26 -1.61 9.93
N VAL A 9 -4.30 -0.28 9.91
CA VAL A 9 -3.28 0.58 10.54
C VAL A 9 -3.44 0.57 12.05
N THR A 10 -4.69 0.58 12.54
CA THR A 10 -4.97 0.44 13.98
C THR A 10 -4.38 -0.87 14.51
N ILE A 11 -4.66 -1.99 13.87
CA ILE A 11 -4.08 -3.29 14.28
C ILE A 11 -2.56 -3.31 14.11
N ALA A 12 -2.00 -2.65 13.09
CA ALA A 12 -0.55 -2.55 12.95
C ALA A 12 0.10 -1.84 14.15
N GLN A 13 -0.51 -0.76 14.62
CA GLN A 13 -0.06 -0.03 15.79
C GLN A 13 -0.20 -0.88 17.06
N ASP A 14 -1.35 -1.52 17.26
CA ASP A 14 -1.61 -2.38 18.41
C ASP A 14 -0.60 -3.53 18.50
N ASN A 15 -0.27 -4.17 17.38
CA ASN A 15 0.72 -5.25 17.34
C ASN A 15 2.10 -4.74 17.77
N LEU A 16 2.50 -3.56 17.29
CA LEU A 16 3.79 -2.98 17.61
C LEU A 16 3.89 -2.51 19.07
N ASP A 17 2.78 -2.05 19.64
CA ASP A 17 2.73 -1.60 21.03
C ASP A 17 2.67 -2.77 22.02
N ARG A 18 2.06 -3.90 21.62
CA ARG A 18 2.02 -5.13 22.43
C ARG A 18 3.31 -5.92 22.39
N ASP A 19 3.96 -6.00 21.23
CA ASP A 19 5.22 -6.71 21.04
C ASP A 19 6.20 -5.83 20.26
N SER A 20 7.19 -5.29 20.97
CA SER A 20 8.28 -4.53 20.35
C SER A 20 9.38 -5.41 19.75
N GLY A 21 9.25 -6.74 19.89
CA GLY A 21 10.14 -7.73 19.31
C GLY A 21 9.95 -7.89 17.81
N GLU A 22 10.73 -8.81 17.24
CA GLU A 22 10.83 -9.03 15.80
C GLU A 22 9.48 -9.43 15.18
N ILE A 23 8.71 -10.30 15.86
CA ILE A 23 7.39 -10.76 15.41
C ILE A 23 6.36 -9.63 15.42
N GLY A 24 6.27 -8.85 16.49
CA GLY A 24 5.42 -7.66 16.52
C GLY A 24 5.78 -6.65 15.42
N CYS A 25 7.07 -6.45 15.15
CA CYS A 25 7.51 -5.60 14.04
C CYS A 25 7.09 -6.14 12.66
N ARG A 26 7.26 -7.45 12.40
CA ARG A 26 6.84 -8.08 11.13
C ARG A 26 5.34 -7.95 10.91
N THR A 27 4.55 -8.30 11.92
CA THR A 27 3.09 -8.28 11.82
C THR A 27 2.57 -6.85 11.65
N ALA A 28 3.17 -5.87 12.33
CA ALA A 28 2.88 -4.45 12.14
C ALA A 28 3.14 -3.99 10.70
N VAL A 29 4.31 -4.31 10.13
CA VAL A 29 4.63 -3.99 8.72
C VAL A 29 3.65 -4.62 7.74
N SER A 30 3.34 -5.90 7.96
CA SER A 30 2.38 -6.66 7.14
C SER A 30 1.02 -5.97 7.12
N ARG A 31 0.46 -5.67 8.30
CA ARG A 31 -0.86 -5.04 8.42
C ARG A 31 -0.87 -3.62 7.87
N ALA A 32 0.14 -2.81 8.16
CA ALA A 32 0.24 -1.46 7.62
C ALA A 32 0.24 -1.46 6.07
N TYR A 33 1.02 -2.34 5.44
CA TYR A 33 1.00 -2.49 3.99
C TYR A 33 -0.38 -2.87 3.43
N TYR A 34 -1.14 -3.74 4.10
CA TYR A 34 -2.49 -4.07 3.66
C TYR A 34 -3.43 -2.86 3.70
N GLY A 35 -3.32 -1.98 4.71
CA GLY A 35 -4.07 -0.71 4.73
C GLY A 35 -3.71 0.20 3.55
N MET A 36 -2.42 0.27 3.21
CA MET A 36 -1.95 1.00 2.01
C MET A 36 -2.50 0.39 0.72
N TYR A 37 -2.46 -0.93 0.60
CA TYR A 37 -2.95 -1.64 -0.57
C TYR A 37 -4.45 -1.44 -0.79
N HIS A 38 -5.25 -1.61 0.26
CA HIS A 38 -6.71 -1.50 0.14
C HIS A 38 -7.17 -0.06 -0.12
N SER A 39 -6.54 0.95 0.49
CA SER A 39 -6.85 2.36 0.17
C SER A 39 -6.53 2.70 -1.29
N CYS A 40 -5.39 2.25 -1.83
CA CYS A 40 -5.09 2.40 -3.26
C CYS A 40 -6.08 1.64 -4.16
N LEU A 41 -6.53 0.45 -3.75
CA LEU A 41 -7.50 -0.32 -4.51
C LEU A 41 -8.87 0.37 -4.55
N GLU A 42 -9.31 0.95 -3.44
CA GLU A 42 -10.53 1.77 -3.38
C GLU A 42 -10.49 3.00 -4.29
N LEU A 43 -9.30 3.62 -4.45
CA LEU A 43 -9.11 4.75 -5.35
C LEU A 43 -9.16 4.34 -6.84
N THR A 44 -8.57 3.19 -7.16
CA THR A 44 -8.44 2.73 -8.55
C THR A 44 -9.64 1.93 -9.06
N GLY A 45 -10.41 1.34 -8.15
CA GLY A 45 -11.39 0.32 -8.49
C GLY A 45 -10.75 -0.99 -9.00
N PRO A 46 -11.51 -1.82 -9.72
CA PRO A 46 -10.99 -3.08 -10.27
C PRO A 46 -9.81 -2.85 -11.22
N VAL A 47 -8.65 -3.40 -10.88
CA VAL A 47 -7.45 -3.28 -11.72
C VAL A 47 -7.56 -4.20 -12.94
N PRO A 48 -7.46 -3.67 -14.18
CA PRO A 48 -7.55 -4.47 -15.39
C PRO A 48 -6.43 -5.52 -15.48
N ARG A 49 -6.71 -6.65 -16.14
CA ARG A 49 -5.68 -7.69 -16.37
C ARG A 49 -4.68 -7.29 -17.46
N GLN A 50 -5.14 -6.54 -18.46
CA GLN A 50 -4.34 -6.12 -19.61
C GLN A 50 -3.86 -4.68 -19.43
N HIS A 51 -2.60 -4.44 -19.76
CA HIS A 51 -2.02 -3.10 -19.85
C HIS A 51 -2.40 -2.49 -21.21
N PRO A 52 -2.91 -1.24 -21.24
CA PRO A 52 -3.40 -0.60 -22.47
C PRO A 52 -2.37 -0.54 -23.60
N LEU A 53 -1.08 -0.42 -23.27
CA LEU A 53 0.02 -0.33 -24.25
C LEU A 53 0.99 -1.52 -24.28
N ASN A 54 0.98 -2.40 -23.26
CA ASN A 54 2.08 -3.34 -23.00
C ASN A 54 1.61 -4.79 -22.84
N GLY A 55 0.40 -5.12 -23.30
CA GLY A 55 -0.16 -6.46 -23.20
C GLY A 55 -0.68 -6.79 -21.80
N ILE A 56 0.11 -7.47 -20.97
CA ILE A 56 -0.31 -7.94 -19.63
C ILE A 56 0.57 -7.30 -18.55
N PHE A 57 -0.04 -6.84 -17.46
CA PHE A 57 0.71 -6.36 -16.29
C PHE A 57 1.62 -7.46 -15.72
N LYS A 58 2.81 -7.09 -15.27
CA LYS A 58 3.79 -8.05 -14.76
C LYS A 58 3.58 -8.31 -13.26
N GLY A 59 3.75 -9.57 -12.86
CA GLY A 59 3.72 -9.99 -11.45
C GLY A 59 2.32 -10.24 -10.89
N GLY A 60 2.26 -10.45 -9.56
CA GLY A 60 1.01 -10.73 -8.84
C GLY A 60 0.14 -9.49 -8.63
N THR A 61 -1.01 -9.68 -7.96
CA THR A 61 -2.03 -8.65 -7.75
C THR A 61 -1.48 -7.33 -7.16
N HIS A 62 -0.56 -7.41 -6.20
CA HIS A 62 0.07 -6.24 -5.57
C HIS A 62 0.94 -5.45 -6.54
N SER A 63 1.83 -6.15 -7.26
CA SER A 63 2.69 -5.54 -8.28
C SER A 63 1.87 -4.94 -9.42
N ARG A 64 0.79 -5.62 -9.82
CA ARG A 64 -0.14 -5.14 -10.85
C ARG A 64 -0.83 -3.84 -10.45
N LEU A 65 -1.35 -3.72 -9.22
CA LEU A 65 -1.96 -2.46 -8.76
C LEU A 65 -0.93 -1.32 -8.78
N ALA A 66 0.27 -1.56 -8.25
CA ALA A 66 1.31 -0.55 -8.25
C ALA A 66 1.68 -0.13 -9.69
N GLN A 67 1.84 -1.09 -10.60
CA GLN A 67 2.14 -0.82 -12.01
C GLN A 67 1.03 -0.02 -12.69
N TYR A 68 -0.24 -0.39 -12.46
CA TYR A 68 -1.39 0.32 -13.00
C TYR A 68 -1.41 1.79 -12.54
N MET A 69 -1.20 2.03 -11.24
CA MET A 69 -1.13 3.40 -10.72
C MET A 69 0.07 4.19 -11.28
N THR A 70 1.23 3.56 -11.50
CA THR A 70 2.41 4.28 -12.02
C THR A 70 2.36 4.53 -13.52
N GLU A 71 1.80 3.61 -14.30
CA GLU A 71 1.89 3.63 -15.77
C GLU A 71 0.59 4.13 -16.41
N CYS A 72 -0.55 3.96 -15.73
CA CYS A 72 -1.88 4.29 -16.24
C CYS A 72 -2.62 5.33 -15.37
N ALA A 73 -1.90 6.16 -14.63
CA ALA A 73 -2.49 7.15 -13.71
C ALA A 73 -3.56 8.05 -14.35
N GLU A 74 -3.34 8.45 -15.60
CA GLU A 74 -4.27 9.29 -16.36
C GLU A 74 -5.63 8.61 -16.61
N LEU A 75 -5.64 7.27 -16.71
CA LEU A 75 -6.89 6.50 -16.84
C LEU A 75 -7.65 6.42 -15.51
N ILE A 76 -6.97 6.60 -14.38
CA ILE A 76 -7.58 6.61 -13.04
C ILE A 76 -8.11 8.01 -12.74
N SER A 77 -7.28 9.04 -12.92
CA SER A 77 -7.70 10.45 -12.85
C SER A 77 -6.76 11.31 -13.69
N PRO A 78 -7.25 11.96 -14.77
CA PRO A 78 -6.44 12.87 -15.58
C PRO A 78 -5.89 14.05 -14.76
N VAL A 79 -6.70 14.57 -13.83
CA VAL A 79 -6.39 15.76 -13.02
C VAL A 79 -5.36 15.45 -11.94
N ASN A 80 -5.44 14.28 -11.29
CA ASN A 80 -4.56 13.89 -10.19
C ASN A 80 -3.48 12.87 -10.62
N ASN A 81 -3.08 12.88 -11.90
CA ASN A 81 -2.21 11.84 -12.44
C ASN A 81 -0.87 11.76 -11.69
N MET A 82 -0.32 12.89 -11.26
CA MET A 82 1.00 12.93 -10.62
C MET A 82 0.94 12.33 -9.22
N GLU A 83 -0.10 12.64 -8.46
CA GLU A 83 -0.38 12.11 -7.13
C GLU A 83 -0.58 10.60 -7.21
N ILE A 84 -1.35 10.12 -8.19
CA ILE A 84 -1.58 8.69 -8.40
C ILE A 84 -0.28 7.96 -8.76
N ARG A 85 0.57 8.54 -9.61
CA ARG A 85 1.90 7.97 -9.90
C ARG A 85 2.75 7.86 -8.63
N LYS A 86 2.78 8.90 -7.80
CA LYS A 86 3.50 8.89 -6.51
C LYS A 86 2.97 7.81 -5.57
N LEU A 87 1.64 7.66 -5.49
CA LEU A 87 0.98 6.59 -4.71
C LEU A 87 1.42 5.20 -5.21
N GLY A 88 1.44 4.98 -6.53
CA GLY A 88 1.89 3.72 -7.13
C GLY A 88 3.36 3.40 -6.82
N VAL A 89 4.25 4.40 -6.87
CA VAL A 89 5.67 4.25 -6.50
C VAL A 89 5.81 3.84 -5.03
N LYS A 90 5.09 4.52 -4.12
CA LYS A 90 5.07 4.16 -2.71
C LYS A 90 4.56 2.74 -2.50
N LEU A 91 3.45 2.37 -3.15
CA LEU A 91 2.88 1.02 -3.03
C LEU A 91 3.88 -0.06 -3.47
N LYS A 92 4.61 0.16 -4.58
CA LYS A 92 5.67 -0.74 -5.05
C LYS A 92 6.80 -0.87 -4.03
N MET A 93 7.24 0.24 -3.44
CA MET A 93 8.30 0.27 -2.44
C MET A 93 7.90 -0.47 -1.17
N TYR A 94 6.74 -0.16 -0.59
CA TYR A 94 6.30 -0.78 0.66
C TYR A 94 5.85 -2.24 0.51
N HIS A 95 5.48 -2.66 -0.71
CA HIS A 95 5.30 -4.09 -0.99
C HIS A 95 6.58 -4.89 -0.73
N LYS A 96 7.76 -4.33 -1.04
CA LYS A 96 9.04 -4.99 -0.75
C LYS A 96 9.25 -5.21 0.75
N TYR A 97 8.95 -4.21 1.57
CA TYR A 97 9.03 -4.31 3.03
C TYR A 97 8.06 -5.36 3.59
N ARG A 98 6.83 -5.43 3.04
CA ARG A 98 5.89 -6.49 3.39
C ARG A 98 6.41 -7.87 3.00
N CYS A 99 7.03 -8.04 1.83
CA CYS A 99 7.66 -9.31 1.47
C CYS A 99 8.81 -9.67 2.42
N ASP A 100 9.64 -8.70 2.82
CA ASP A 100 10.69 -8.94 3.81
C ASP A 100 10.12 -9.38 5.16
N ALA A 101 9.03 -8.73 5.60
CA ALA A 101 8.36 -9.07 6.85
C ALA A 101 7.68 -10.44 6.82
N ASP A 102 6.98 -10.79 5.75
CA ASP A 102 6.17 -12.01 5.69
C ASP A 102 6.98 -13.26 5.27
N TYR A 103 8.03 -13.11 4.45
CA TYR A 103 8.67 -14.25 3.79
C TYR A 103 10.17 -14.36 4.05
N GLU A 104 10.88 -13.26 4.26
CA GLU A 104 12.35 -13.26 4.42
C GLU A 104 12.74 -13.39 5.90
N LEU A 105 12.59 -14.59 6.46
CA LEU A 105 12.81 -14.87 7.89
C LEU A 105 14.26 -14.68 8.36
N ASN A 106 15.21 -14.66 7.43
CA ASN A 106 16.62 -14.39 7.69
C ASN A 106 16.97 -12.90 7.77
N LYS A 107 16.02 -12.00 7.49
CA LYS A 107 16.20 -10.54 7.62
C LYS A 107 15.55 -10.04 8.89
N THR A 108 16.19 -9.13 9.61
CA THR A 108 15.56 -8.50 10.78
C THR A 108 14.63 -7.37 10.36
N VAL A 109 13.37 -7.41 10.82
CA VAL A 109 12.48 -6.25 10.77
C VAL A 109 12.58 -5.49 12.08
N THR A 110 12.95 -4.21 12.01
CA THR A 110 13.16 -3.36 13.19
C THR A 110 11.90 -2.59 13.57
N ARG A 111 11.81 -2.21 14.84
CA ARG A 111 10.75 -1.30 15.32
C ARG A 111 10.73 0.00 14.53
N LYS A 112 11.90 0.60 14.29
CA LYS A 112 12.03 1.83 13.49
C LYS A 112 11.42 1.68 12.09
N SER A 113 11.70 0.57 11.40
CA SER A 113 11.08 0.32 10.09
C SER A 113 9.56 0.16 10.18
N ALA A 114 9.05 -0.51 11.21
CA ALA A 114 7.61 -0.67 11.41
C ALA A 114 6.92 0.69 11.67
N GLU A 115 7.49 1.54 12.53
CA GLU A 115 6.98 2.89 12.81
C GLU A 115 6.94 3.77 11.55
N ILE A 116 8.01 3.74 10.75
CA ILE A 116 8.06 4.46 9.47
C ILE A 116 6.94 3.98 8.55
N ILE A 117 6.75 2.67 8.40
CA ILE A 117 5.75 2.12 7.47
C ILE A 117 4.32 2.41 7.94
N ILE A 118 4.05 2.35 9.25
CA ILE A 118 2.77 2.77 9.82
C ILE A 118 2.51 4.25 9.54
N SER A 119 3.47 5.13 9.81
CA SER A 119 3.35 6.57 9.56
C SER A 119 3.11 6.88 8.08
N GLU A 120 3.88 6.23 7.19
CA GLU A 120 3.76 6.39 5.74
C GLU A 120 2.42 5.86 5.20
N THR A 121 1.89 4.78 5.80
CA THR A 121 0.56 4.29 5.49
C THR A 121 -0.52 5.30 5.88
N LYS A 122 -0.44 5.89 7.09
CA LYS A 122 -1.38 6.93 7.54
C LYS A 122 -1.37 8.13 6.58
N ASN A 123 -0.19 8.57 6.17
CA ASN A 123 -0.04 9.69 5.23
C ASN A 123 -0.60 9.33 3.84
N LEU A 124 -0.35 8.11 3.37
CA LEU A 124 -0.87 7.65 2.10
C LEU A 124 -2.40 7.58 2.08
N ILE A 125 -3.02 7.01 3.12
CA ILE A 125 -4.48 6.93 3.22
C ILE A 125 -5.11 8.33 3.19
N LYS A 126 -4.51 9.30 3.90
CA LYS A 126 -4.96 10.70 3.84
C LYS A 126 -4.86 11.27 2.42
N LEU A 127 -3.74 11.06 1.74
CA LEU A 127 -3.55 11.52 0.36
C LEU A 127 -4.57 10.87 -0.60
N VAL A 128 -4.84 9.57 -0.44
CA VAL A 128 -5.88 8.87 -1.19
C VAL A 128 -7.25 9.54 -0.98
N SER A 129 -7.61 9.86 0.27
CA SER A 129 -8.86 10.55 0.57
C SER A 129 -8.95 11.93 -0.10
N THR A 130 -7.85 12.69 -0.11
CA THR A 130 -7.78 13.99 -0.81
C THR A 130 -7.98 13.80 -2.32
N VAL A 131 -7.28 12.85 -2.94
CA VAL A 131 -7.41 12.58 -4.39
C VAL A 131 -8.84 12.16 -4.74
N LYS A 132 -9.48 11.30 -3.94
CA LYS A 132 -10.88 10.90 -4.14
C LYS A 132 -11.84 12.09 -4.05
N SER A 133 -11.60 13.01 -3.11
CA SER A 133 -12.47 14.17 -2.90
C SER A 133 -12.34 15.22 -4.01
N SER A 134 -11.14 15.36 -4.60
CA SER A 134 -10.89 16.29 -5.71
C SER A 134 -11.32 15.75 -7.09
N ALA A 135 -11.69 14.47 -7.17
CA ALA A 135 -12.14 13.82 -8.40
C ALA A 135 -13.66 13.69 -8.49
N ALA A 136 -14.39 14.04 -7.42
CA ALA A 136 -15.85 14.14 -7.38
C ALA A 136 -16.31 15.56 -7.74
#